data_AF-A0A377XKY8-F1
#
_entry.id   AF-A0A377XKY8-F1
#
_cell.length_a   1.000
_cell.length_b   1.000
_cell.length_c   1.000
_cell.angle_alpha   90.00
_cell.angle_beta   90.00
_cell.angle_gamma   90.00
#
_symmetry.space_group_name_H-M   'P 1'
#
loop_
_entity.id
_entity.type
_entity.pdbx_description
1 polymer ?
#
loop_
_entity_poly.entity_id
_entity_poly.type
_entity_poly.pdbx_seq_one_letter_code
_entity_poly.pdbx_strand_id
1 'polypeptide(L)'
;MAAAKSAELDERQYKQVIQKTINTLNDTGSMEAVCFLTELHVKGRNNYWKVRQAVETAKETLYSFDQLKTNKSEPRRPLRKMVFNVPTRRELTSGERAIQHGLAIAAGIKAAKRSWQYAAEHL
;
A
#
# COMPACT_ATOMS: atom_id res chain seq x y z
N MET A 1 -23.19 0.62 9.04
CA MET A 1 -23.28 -0.49 8.07
C MET A 1 -22.84 0.03 6.70
N ALA A 2 -21.75 -0.47 6.14
CA ALA A 2 -21.37 -0.22 4.75
C ALA A 2 -20.82 -1.50 4.12
N ALA A 3 -21.66 -2.54 4.09
CA ALA A 3 -21.45 -3.66 3.18
C ALA A 3 -21.99 -3.24 1.82
N ALA A 4 -21.17 -2.52 1.05
CA ALA A 4 -21.50 -2.21 -0.33
C ALA A 4 -21.33 -3.49 -1.16
N LYS A 5 -22.49 -4.10 -1.44
CA LYS A 5 -22.90 -4.74 -2.70
C LYS A 5 -21.75 -5.19 -3.60
N SER A 6 -21.69 -6.50 -3.88
CA SER A 6 -20.79 -7.21 -4.79
C SER A 6 -20.68 -6.54 -6.17
N ALA A 7 -19.99 -5.41 -6.24
CA ALA A 7 -19.62 -4.71 -7.44
C ALA A 7 -18.21 -5.16 -7.76
N GLU A 8 -18.02 -5.78 -8.92
CA GLU A 8 -16.69 -6.00 -9.48
C GLU A 8 -15.89 -4.71 -9.37
N LEU A 9 -14.82 -4.74 -8.58
CA LEU A 9 -13.99 -3.57 -8.40
C LEU A 9 -13.10 -3.41 -9.63
N ASP A 10 -13.05 -2.20 -10.15
CA ASP A 10 -12.06 -1.81 -11.15
C ASP A 10 -10.68 -1.62 -10.47
N GLU A 11 -9.60 -1.69 -11.26
CA GLU A 11 -8.23 -1.51 -10.80
C GLU A 11 -8.03 -0.16 -10.09
N ARG A 12 -8.65 0.90 -10.60
CA ARG A 12 -8.56 2.24 -9.98
C ARG A 12 -9.27 2.27 -8.63
N GLN A 13 -10.46 1.70 -8.56
CA GLN A 13 -11.25 1.65 -7.32
C GLN A 13 -10.52 0.82 -6.26
N TYR A 14 -9.92 -0.29 -6.65
CA TYR A 14 -9.13 -1.12 -5.74
C TYR A 14 -7.98 -0.33 -5.11
N LYS A 15 -7.20 0.43 -5.91
CA LYS A 15 -6.12 1.29 -5.39
C LYS A 15 -6.66 2.38 -4.46
N GLN A 16 -7.75 3.04 -4.82
CA GLN A 16 -8.37 4.08 -3.98
C GLN A 16 -8.83 3.53 -2.63
N VAL A 17 -9.43 2.34 -2.61
CA VAL A 17 -9.87 1.68 -1.37
C VAL A 17 -8.67 1.36 -0.48
N ILE A 18 -7.57 0.84 -1.04
CA ILE A 18 -6.34 0.56 -0.29
C ILE A 18 -5.76 1.85 0.28
N GLN A 19 -5.60 2.89 -0.55
CA GLN A 19 -5.07 4.18 -0.13
C GLN A 19 -5.89 4.76 1.03
N LYS A 20 -7.21 4.77 0.90
CA LYS A 20 -8.13 5.26 1.94
C LYS A 20 -8.01 4.43 3.22
N THR A 21 -7.90 3.11 3.10
CA THR A 21 -7.72 2.21 4.24
C THR A 21 -6.41 2.50 4.98
N ILE A 22 -5.31 2.70 4.25
CA ILE A 22 -4.00 3.03 4.82
C ILE A 22 -4.04 4.39 5.54
N ASN A 23 -4.66 5.40 4.93
CA ASN A 23 -4.83 6.72 5.56
C ASN A 23 -5.64 6.63 6.86
N THR A 24 -6.80 5.98 6.82
CA THR A 24 -7.62 5.78 8.02
C THR A 24 -6.87 4.99 9.10
N LEU A 25 -6.10 3.96 8.72
CA LEU A 25 -5.27 3.21 9.66
C LEU A 25 -4.17 4.08 10.29
N ASN A 26 -3.56 4.96 9.50
CA ASN A 26 -2.54 5.90 9.98
C ASN A 26 -3.14 6.94 10.95
N ASP A 27 -4.34 7.43 10.66
CA ASP A 27 -5.07 8.38 11.52
C ASP A 27 -5.51 7.74 12.85
N THR A 28 -5.92 6.46 12.82
CA THR A 28 -6.26 5.72 14.05
C THR A 28 -5.05 5.37 14.92
N GLY A 29 -3.83 5.43 14.38
CA GLY A 29 -2.60 5.07 15.09
C GLY A 29 -2.45 3.58 15.37
N SER A 30 -3.07 2.72 14.56
CA SER A 30 -2.91 1.27 14.62
C SER A 30 -1.51 0.85 14.20
N MET A 31 -0.83 0.00 14.98
CA MET A 31 0.52 -0.48 14.66
C MET A 31 0.52 -1.71 13.74
N GLU A 32 -0.56 -2.50 13.79
CA GLU A 32 -0.75 -3.69 12.99
C GLU A 32 -2.16 -3.71 12.40
N ALA A 33 -2.29 -4.15 11.14
CA ALA A 33 -3.58 -4.32 10.49
C ALA A 33 -3.62 -5.60 9.65
N VAL A 34 -4.73 -6.32 9.72
CA VAL A 34 -5.02 -7.44 8.83
C VAL A 34 -5.95 -6.96 7.73
N CYS A 35 -5.50 -7.08 6.49
CA CYS A 35 -6.20 -6.61 5.30
C CYS A 35 -6.78 -7.80 4.55
N PHE A 36 -8.11 -7.89 4.54
CA PHE A 36 -8.88 -8.88 3.78
C PHE A 36 -9.26 -8.37 2.38
N LEU A 37 -8.81 -7.17 1.99
CA LEU A 37 -9.15 -6.57 0.69
C LEU A 37 -8.60 -7.38 -0.49
N THR A 38 -7.58 -8.21 -0.27
CA THR A 38 -7.02 -9.13 -1.28
C THR A 38 -7.98 -10.24 -1.70
N GLU A 39 -9.05 -10.51 -0.93
CA GLU A 39 -10.12 -11.45 -1.28
C GLU A 39 -11.19 -10.84 -2.20
N LEU A 40 -11.18 -9.52 -2.38
CA LEU A 40 -12.15 -8.86 -3.25
C LEU A 40 -11.97 -9.29 -4.71
N HIS A 41 -13.09 -9.47 -5.40
CA HIS A 41 -13.10 -9.76 -6.83
C HIS A 41 -12.80 -8.48 -7.61
N VAL A 42 -11.61 -8.46 -8.24
CA VAL A 42 -11.17 -7.39 -9.14
C VAL A 42 -11.24 -7.94 -10.56
N LYS A 43 -11.85 -7.18 -11.46
CA LYS A 43 -12.13 -7.62 -12.82
C LYS A 43 -10.84 -7.98 -13.57
N GLY A 44 -10.72 -9.24 -13.99
CA GLY A 44 -9.59 -9.73 -14.79
C GLY A 44 -8.23 -9.78 -14.08
N ARG A 45 -8.18 -9.70 -12.74
CA ARG A 45 -6.93 -9.68 -11.97
C ARG A 45 -6.79 -10.86 -11.02
N ASN A 46 -5.59 -11.44 -10.99
CA ASN A 46 -5.23 -12.55 -10.11
C ASN A 46 -4.80 -12.05 -8.71
N ASN A 47 -4.68 -12.98 -7.76
CA ASN A 47 -4.29 -12.62 -6.39
C ASN A 47 -2.89 -12.00 -6.30
N TYR A 48 -1.95 -12.46 -7.15
CA TYR A 48 -0.63 -11.86 -7.27
C TYR A 48 -0.68 -10.35 -7.57
N TRP A 49 -1.48 -9.94 -8.56
CA TRP A 49 -1.62 -8.52 -8.93
C TRP A 49 -2.27 -7.72 -7.79
N LYS A 50 -3.29 -8.28 -7.13
CA LYS A 50 -3.97 -7.64 -6.00
C LYS A 50 -3.04 -7.37 -4.82
N VAL A 51 -2.23 -8.36 -4.44
CA VAL A 51 -1.24 -8.23 -3.35
C VAL A 51 -0.15 -7.22 -3.74
N ARG A 52 0.41 -7.32 -4.95
CA ARG A 52 1.46 -6.42 -5.42
C ARG A 52 0.98 -4.97 -5.43
N GLN A 53 -0.20 -4.71 -5.98
CA GLN A 53 -0.77 -3.36 -6.02
C GLN A 53 -1.11 -2.82 -4.63
N ALA A 54 -1.55 -3.68 -3.71
CA ALA A 54 -1.77 -3.29 -2.32
C ALA A 54 -0.46 -2.84 -1.65
N VAL A 55 0.63 -3.58 -1.85
CA VAL A 55 1.95 -3.23 -1.31
C VAL A 55 2.49 -1.94 -1.93
N GLU A 56 2.43 -1.80 -3.25
CA GLU A 56 2.87 -0.59 -3.97
C GLU A 56 2.10 0.64 -3.48
N THR A 57 0.77 0.56 -3.43
CA THR A 57 -0.10 1.67 -3.01
C THR A 57 0.12 2.00 -1.53
N ALA A 58 0.29 1.01 -0.66
CA ALA A 58 0.57 1.24 0.75
C ALA A 58 1.90 1.98 0.96
N LYS A 59 2.97 1.57 0.26
CA LYS A 59 4.27 2.25 0.34
C LYS A 59 4.25 3.65 -0.27
N GLU A 60 3.47 3.85 -1.33
CA GLU A 60 3.26 5.18 -1.91
C GLU A 60 2.48 6.10 -0.97
N THR A 61 1.43 5.59 -0.32
CA THR A 61 0.61 6.37 0.62
C THR A 61 1.39 6.75 1.89
N LEU A 62 2.26 5.86 2.37
CA LEU A 62 3.14 6.10 3.52
C LEU A 62 4.39 6.91 3.16
N TYR A 63 4.61 7.27 1.89
CA TYR A 63 5.76 8.07 1.51
C TYR A 63 5.59 9.52 1.99
N SER A 64 6.43 9.93 2.94
CA SER A 64 6.61 11.34 3.33
C SER A 64 8.07 11.74 3.12
N PHE A 65 8.28 12.91 2.53
CA PHE A 65 9.59 13.51 2.33
C PHE A 65 9.82 14.60 3.37
N ASP A 66 10.43 14.22 4.50
CA ASP A 66 10.69 15.12 5.63
C ASP A 66 12.20 15.34 5.88
N GLN A 67 13.06 14.95 4.93
CA GLN A 67 14.51 15.08 5.10
C GLN A 67 15.01 16.53 5.06
N LEU A 68 14.31 17.41 4.34
CA LEU A 68 14.68 18.83 4.20
C LEU A 68 13.85 19.76 5.11
N LYS A 69 12.93 19.20 5.92
CA LYS A 69 12.17 19.97 6.91
C LYS A 69 12.87 19.99 8.27
N THR A 70 13.01 21.18 8.85
CA THR A 70 13.62 21.40 10.18
C THR A 70 12.75 20.88 11.33
N ASN A 71 11.42 20.91 11.18
CA ASN A 71 10.47 20.26 12.10
C ASN A 71 10.00 18.93 11.50
N LYS A 72 10.67 17.85 11.88
CA LYS A 72 10.29 16.48 11.49
C LYS A 72 9.08 16.07 12.33
N SER A 73 7.88 16.13 11.76
CA SER A 73 6.72 15.50 12.40
C SER A 73 6.84 13.99 12.21
N GLU A 74 7.49 13.30 13.15
CA GLU A 74 7.45 11.84 13.15
C GLU A 74 6.00 11.40 13.33
N PRO A 75 5.45 10.55 12.43
CA PRO A 75 4.12 10.01 12.63
C PRO A 75 4.11 9.26 13.96
N ARG A 76 3.24 9.69 14.89
CA ARG A 76 3.23 9.24 16.29
C ARG A 76 3.12 7.72 16.44
N ARG A 77 2.53 7.03 15.47
CA ARG A 77 2.33 5.57 15.44
C ARG A 77 2.30 5.08 13.98
N PRO A 78 3.46 4.87 13.34
CA PRO A 78 3.48 4.41 11.97
C PRO A 78 2.96 2.97 11.91
N LEU A 79 2.18 2.66 10.88
CA LEU A 79 1.76 1.28 10.60
C LEU A 79 3.01 0.41 10.39
N ARG A 80 3.33 -0.45 11.35
CA ARG A 80 4.57 -1.25 11.35
C ARG A 80 4.41 -2.52 10.54
N LYS A 81 3.22 -3.12 10.58
CA LYS A 81 2.93 -4.40 9.94
C LYS A 81 1.54 -4.41 9.31
N MET A 82 1.48 -4.87 8.08
CA MET A 82 0.22 -5.17 7.41
C MET A 82 0.26 -6.62 6.94
N VAL A 83 -0.77 -7.39 7.31
CA VAL A 83 -0.92 -8.79 6.94
C VAL A 83 -2.01 -8.87 5.88
N PHE A 84 -1.69 -9.38 4.70
CA PHE A 84 -2.67 -9.61 3.65
C PHE A 84 -3.20 -11.04 3.76
N ASN A 85 -4.52 -11.21 3.83
CA ASN A 85 -5.10 -12.54 3.84
C ASN A 85 -5.17 -13.12 2.42
N VAL A 86 -4.84 -14.39 2.27
CA VAL A 86 -4.99 -15.12 1.00
C VAL A 86 -6.00 -16.25 1.19
N PRO A 87 -6.97 -16.41 0.27
CA PRO A 87 -8.07 -17.35 0.46
C PRO A 87 -7.63 -18.82 0.38
N THR A 88 -6.52 -19.13 -0.31
CA THR A 88 -6.00 -20.50 -0.41
C THR A 88 -4.50 -20.59 -0.17
N ARG A 89 -4.06 -21.71 0.43
CA ARG A 89 -2.65 -21.97 0.73
C ARG A 89 -1.76 -22.06 -0.52
N ARG A 90 -2.32 -22.40 -1.69
CA ARG A 90 -1.62 -22.41 -2.98
C ARG A 90 -1.25 -21.01 -3.45
N GLU A 91 -2.03 -20.01 -3.08
CA GLU A 91 -1.75 -18.62 -3.43
C GLU A 91 -0.74 -17.96 -2.49
N LEU A 92 -0.36 -18.61 -1.39
CA LEU A 92 0.60 -18.08 -0.43
C LEU A 92 1.97 -17.80 -1.07
N THR A 93 2.46 -18.74 -1.89
CA THR A 93 3.73 -18.59 -2.62
C THR A 93 3.67 -17.45 -3.65
N SER A 94 2.52 -17.29 -4.32
CA SER A 94 2.28 -16.17 -5.24
C SER A 94 2.19 -14.84 -4.49
N GLY A 95 1.56 -14.82 -3.31
CA GLY A 95 1.46 -13.66 -2.43
C GLY A 95 2.82 -13.20 -1.91
N GLU A 96 3.67 -14.12 -1.45
CA GLU A 96 5.04 -13.81 -1.02
C GLU A 96 5.87 -13.21 -2.15
N ARG A 97 5.81 -13.79 -3.35
CA ARG A 97 6.46 -13.22 -4.54
C ARG A 97 5.92 -11.84 -4.88
N ALA A 98 4.59 -11.65 -4.79
CA ALA A 98 3.96 -10.35 -5.04
C ALA A 98 4.44 -9.28 -4.05
N ILE A 99 4.61 -9.63 -2.77
CA ILE A 99 5.16 -8.75 -1.74
C ILE A 99 6.61 -8.38 -2.07
N GLN A 100 7.45 -9.37 -2.36
CA GLN A 100 8.86 -9.15 -2.71
C GLN A 100 9.00 -8.20 -3.92
N HIS A 101 8.26 -8.47 -4.99
CA HIS A 101 8.28 -7.62 -6.19
C HIS A 101 7.71 -6.23 -5.92
N GLY A 102 6.59 -6.13 -5.20
CA GLY A 102 5.97 -4.84 -4.85
C GLY A 102 6.88 -3.97 -3.98
N LEU A 103 7.62 -4.57 -3.03
CA LEU A 103 8.60 -3.86 -2.21
C LEU A 103 9.78 -3.34 -3.04
N ALA A 104 10.33 -4.16 -3.95
CA ALA A 104 11.43 -3.75 -4.82
C ALA A 104 11.03 -2.58 -5.73
N ILE A 105 9.83 -2.63 -6.30
CA ILE A 105 9.29 -1.58 -7.17
C ILE A 105 9.03 -0.31 -6.36
N ALA A 106 8.39 -0.41 -5.21
CA ALA A 106 8.14 0.74 -4.34
C ALA A 106 9.45 1.40 -3.87
N ALA A 107 10.50 0.61 -3.61
CA ALA A 107 11.82 1.13 -3.28
C ALA A 107 12.44 1.92 -4.45
N GLY A 108 12.33 1.40 -5.67
CA GLY A 108 12.77 2.10 -6.89
C GLY A 108 12.03 3.42 -7.11
N ILE A 109 10.70 3.41 -6.99
CA ILE A 109 9.87 4.62 -7.09
C ILE A 109 10.26 5.63 -6.00
N LYS A 110 10.46 5.16 -4.76
CA LYS A 110 10.87 6.01 -3.64
C LYS A 110 12.22 6.68 -3.90
N ALA A 111 13.20 5.93 -4.41
CA ALA A 111 14.51 6.47 -4.75
C ALA A 111 14.41 7.55 -5.85
N ALA A 112 13.64 7.28 -6.91
CA ALA A 112 13.41 8.22 -8.00
C ALA A 112 12.68 9.50 -7.55
N LYS A 113 11.64 9.39 -6.71
CA LYS A 113 10.94 10.54 -6.14
C LYS A 113 11.88 11.37 -5.26
N ARG A 114 12.68 10.71 -4.42
CA ARG A 114 13.66 11.36 -3.53
C ARG A 114 14.70 12.14 -4.33
N SER A 115 15.27 11.57 -5.38
CA SER A 115 16.26 12.26 -6.21
C SER A 115 15.66 13.45 -6.95
N TRP A 116 14.42 13.30 -7.44
CA TRP A 116 13.70 14.40 -8.10
C TRP A 116 13.40 15.57 -7.16
N GLN A 117 12.89 15.31 -5.95
CA GLN A 117 12.62 16.35 -4.97
C GLN A 117 13.90 17.06 -4.51
N TYR A 118 14.99 16.31 -4.33
CA TYR A 118 16.29 16.88 -3.99
C TYR A 118 16.82 17.83 -5.07
N ALA A 119 16.71 17.43 -6.35
CA ALA A 119 17.13 18.26 -7.48
C ALA A 119 16.27 19.53 -7.62
N ALA A 120 14.96 19.44 -7.40
CA ALA A 120 14.05 20.58 -7.49
C ALA A 120 14.26 21.63 -6.38
N GLU A 121 14.74 21.24 -5.20
CA GLU A 121 15.01 22.17 -4.09
C GLU A 121 16.43 22.77 -4.11
N HIS A 122 17.33 22.27 -4.97
CA HIS A 122 18.72 22.76 -5.13
C HIS A 122 18.96 23.51 -6.46
N LEU A 123 17.93 23.71 -7.28
CA LEU A 123 17.94 24.57 -8.48
C LEU A 123 17.16 25.86 -8.20
#